data_AF-A0A959RWD6-F1
#
_entry.id   AF-A0A959RWD6-F1
#
_cell.length_a   1.000
_cell.length_b   1.000
_cell.length_c   1.000
_cell.angle_alpha   90.00
_cell.angle_beta   90.00
_cell.angle_gamma   90.00
#
_symmetry.space_group_name_H-M   'P 1'
#
loop_
_entity.id
_entity.type
_entity.pdbx_description
1 polymer ?
#
loop_
_entity_poly.entity_id
_entity_poly.type
_entity_poly.pdbx_seq_one_letter_code
_entity_poly.pdbx_strand_id
1 'polypeptide(L)'
;MIAPIKTKSDYKKAISRIEELWDQNNTESKNELEVLSILIDEYENKNYEILPPDPVEAIKFRMEQYGYKNSDVSDVFGGTNRVSEVLHRKRNLTVKMIRGISKKLNIPAESLIN
;
A
#
# COMPACT_ATOMS: atom_id res chain seq x y z
N MET A 1 12.04 12.82 -27.52
CA MET A 1 12.29 13.98 -26.64
C MET A 1 11.40 13.81 -25.42
N ILE A 2 11.99 13.73 -24.22
CA ILE A 2 11.26 13.53 -22.97
C ILE A 2 10.57 14.86 -22.58
N ALA A 3 9.31 14.79 -22.15
CA ALA A 3 8.51 15.97 -21.80
C ALA A 3 7.96 15.83 -20.37
N PRO A 4 7.64 16.95 -19.68
CA PRO A 4 7.05 16.90 -18.35
C PRO A 4 5.70 16.17 -18.33
N ILE A 5 5.45 15.39 -17.29
CA ILE A 5 4.18 14.69 -17.07
C ILE A 5 3.20 15.66 -16.38
N LYS A 6 2.16 16.10 -17.10
CA LYS A 6 1.17 17.05 -16.57
C LYS A 6 -0.24 16.49 -16.50
N THR A 7 -0.52 15.47 -17.31
CA THR A 7 -1.84 14.85 -17.39
C THR A 7 -1.76 13.35 -17.16
N LYS A 8 -2.90 12.75 -16.83
CA LYS A 8 -3.03 11.29 -16.72
C LYS A 8 -2.68 10.57 -18.03
N SER A 9 -2.87 11.23 -19.19
CA SER A 9 -2.46 10.66 -20.47
C SER A 9 -0.94 10.63 -20.62
N ASP A 10 -0.23 11.66 -20.16
CA ASP A 10 1.23 11.70 -20.20
C ASP A 10 1.82 10.65 -19.28
N TYR A 11 1.23 10.51 -18.09
CA TYR A 11 1.61 9.49 -17.11
C TYR A 11 1.50 8.08 -17.69
N LYS A 12 0.36 7.74 -18.31
CA LYS A 12 0.18 6.44 -18.97
C LYS A 12 1.22 6.19 -20.08
N LYS A 13 1.53 7.21 -20.89
CA LYS A 13 2.56 7.10 -21.93
C LYS A 13 3.95 6.85 -21.33
N ALA A 14 4.28 7.52 -20.23
CA ALA A 14 5.54 7.32 -19.53
C ALA A 14 5.67 5.89 -18.97
N ILE A 15 4.60 5.35 -18.38
CA ILE A 15 4.56 3.96 -17.91
C ILE A 15 4.78 2.97 -19.07
N SER A 16 4.02 3.11 -20.17
CA SER A 16 4.22 2.24 -21.34
C SER A 16 5.63 2.35 -21.92
N ARG A 17 6.26 3.53 -21.86
CA ARG A 17 7.64 3.70 -22.29
C ARG A 17 8.64 2.97 -21.39
N ILE A 18 8.42 2.99 -20.07
CA ILE A 18 9.24 2.20 -19.14
C ILE A 18 9.12 0.70 -19.46
N GLU A 19 7.91 0.21 -19.74
CA GLU A 19 7.68 -1.20 -20.11
C GLU A 19 8.45 -1.59 -21.38
N GLU A 20 8.47 -0.73 -22.40
CA GLU A 20 9.26 -0.96 -23.64
C GLU A 20 10.78 -0.98 -23.40
N LEU A 21 11.24 -0.18 -22.43
CA LEU A 21 12.67 -0.03 -22.11
C LEU A 21 13.17 -1.11 -21.15
N TRP A 22 12.28 -1.83 -20.45
CA TRP A 22 12.62 -2.79 -19.40
C TRP A 22 13.56 -3.90 -19.90
N ASP A 23 13.33 -4.39 -21.11
CA ASP A 23 14.14 -5.45 -21.73
C ASP A 23 15.37 -4.90 -22.48
N GLN A 24 15.52 -3.58 -22.57
CA GLN A 24 16.61 -2.93 -23.29
C GLN A 24 17.77 -2.60 -22.35
N ASN A 25 18.82 -3.43 -22.36
CA ASN A 25 19.90 -3.32 -21.39
C ASN A 25 21.08 -2.43 -21.84
N ASN A 26 20.81 -1.38 -22.61
CA ASN A 26 21.83 -0.43 -23.09
C ASN A 26 21.85 0.86 -22.24
N THR A 27 22.94 1.63 -22.35
CA THR A 27 23.16 2.85 -21.54
C THR A 27 22.13 3.94 -21.82
N GLU A 28 21.67 4.09 -23.06
CA GLU A 28 20.69 5.12 -23.42
C GLU A 28 19.31 4.80 -22.82
N SER A 29 18.88 3.54 -22.90
CA SER A 29 17.66 3.06 -22.25
C SER A 29 17.70 3.22 -20.73
N LYS A 30 18.86 2.97 -20.10
CA LYS A 30 19.02 3.20 -18.64
C LYS A 30 18.90 4.66 -18.26
N ASN A 31 19.53 5.56 -19.02
CA ASN A 31 19.41 7.00 -18.78
C ASN A 31 17.96 7.46 -18.97
N GLU A 32 17.26 6.97 -20.00
CA GLU A 32 15.85 7.29 -20.24
C GLU A 32 14.95 6.77 -19.10
N LEU A 33 15.16 5.53 -18.64
CA LEU A 33 14.45 4.95 -17.51
C LEU A 33 14.62 5.78 -16.22
N GLU A 34 15.85 6.23 -15.94
CA GLU A 34 16.13 7.06 -14.77
C GLU A 34 15.35 8.39 -14.82
N VAL A 35 15.38 9.08 -15.96
CA VAL A 35 14.64 10.34 -16.12
C VAL A 35 13.12 10.12 -16.02
N LEU A 36 12.58 9.08 -16.67
CA LEU A 36 11.15 8.77 -16.62
C LEU A 36 10.70 8.43 -15.19
N SER A 37 11.53 7.71 -14.43
CA SER A 37 11.23 7.35 -13.04
C SER A 37 11.09 8.59 -12.16
N ILE A 38 11.99 9.56 -12.29
CA ILE A 38 11.93 10.84 -11.55
C ILE A 38 10.67 11.64 -11.92
N LEU A 39 10.34 11.71 -13.21
CA LEU A 39 9.16 12.46 -13.68
C LEU A 39 7.84 11.80 -13.24
N ILE A 40 7.80 10.47 -13.23
CA ILE A 40 6.66 9.70 -12.73
C ILE A 40 6.50 9.94 -11.23
N ASP A 41 7.55 9.79 -10.43
CA ASP A 41 7.51 10.00 -8.97
C ASP A 41 7.02 11.40 -8.62
N GLU A 42 7.53 12.44 -9.29
CA GLU A 42 7.08 13.83 -9.09
C GLU A 42 5.60 14.03 -9.45
N TYR A 43 5.11 13.38 -10.52
CA TYR A 43 3.69 13.43 -10.88
C TYR A 43 2.84 12.67 -9.86
N GLU A 44 3.27 11.48 -9.43
CA GLU A 44 2.54 10.67 -8.47
C GLU A 44 2.46 11.36 -7.11
N ASN A 45 3.55 11.89 -6.57
CA ASN A 45 3.57 12.65 -5.32
C ASN A 45 2.60 13.85 -5.32
N LYS A 46 2.32 14.46 -6.48
CA LYS A 46 1.37 15.57 -6.63
C LYS A 46 -0.08 15.13 -6.82
N ASN A 47 -0.31 13.99 -7.45
CA ASN A 47 -1.64 13.60 -7.95
C ASN A 47 -2.24 12.39 -7.23
N TYR A 48 -1.41 11.58 -6.57
CA TYR A 48 -1.80 10.42 -5.79
C TYR A 48 -1.24 10.58 -4.39
N GLU A 49 -2.12 10.85 -3.43
CA GLU A 49 -1.72 10.74 -2.03
C GLU A 49 -1.28 9.30 -1.77
N ILE A 50 -0.12 9.13 -1.11
CA ILE A 50 0.20 7.86 -0.46
C ILE A 50 -0.79 7.73 0.67
N LEU A 51 -1.95 7.14 0.38
CA LEU A 51 -2.96 6.90 1.38
C LEU A 51 -2.33 5.99 2.44
N PRO A 52 -2.50 6.31 3.74
CA PRO A 52 -2.11 5.38 4.78
C PRO A 52 -2.77 4.03 4.46
N PRO A 53 -2.04 2.91 4.63
CA PRO A 53 -2.59 1.60 4.32
C PRO A 53 -3.91 1.45 5.08
N ASP A 54 -4.98 1.04 4.39
CA ASP A 54 -6.26 0.77 5.03
C ASP A 54 -6.00 -0.14 6.25
N PRO A 55 -6.39 0.26 7.47
CA PRO A 55 -6.05 -0.46 8.69
C PRO A 55 -6.42 -1.95 8.65
N VAL A 56 -7.50 -2.29 7.95
CA VAL A 56 -7.95 -3.67 7.81
C VAL A 56 -7.05 -4.43 6.86
N GLU A 57 -6.63 -3.84 5.74
CA GLU A 57 -5.64 -4.46 4.85
C GLU A 57 -4.26 -4.61 5.52
N ALA A 58 -3.82 -3.63 6.32
CA ALA A 58 -2.60 -3.76 7.12
C ALA A 58 -2.65 -4.95 8.10
N ILE A 59 -3.80 -5.16 8.76
CA ILE A 59 -4.02 -6.31 9.65
C ILE A 59 -3.99 -7.62 8.86
N LYS A 60 -4.74 -7.71 7.75
CA LYS A 60 -4.79 -8.93 6.92
C LYS A 60 -3.43 -9.29 6.39
N PHE A 61 -2.68 -8.32 5.88
CA PHE A 61 -1.34 -8.52 5.35
C PHE A 61 -0.40 -9.11 6.41
N ARG A 62 -0.38 -8.55 7.63
CA ARG A 62 0.43 -9.13 8.71
C ARG A 62 -0.07 -10.49 9.16
N MET A 63 -1.38 -10.71 9.21
CA MET A 63 -1.92 -12.04 9.51
C MET A 63 -1.47 -13.08 8.48
N GLU A 64 -1.48 -12.74 7.20
CA GLU A 64 -0.99 -13.60 6.12
C GLU A 64 0.51 -13.91 6.27
N GLN A 65 1.34 -12.89 6.51
CA GLN A 65 2.78 -13.06 6.73
C GLN A 65 3.10 -13.99 7.91
N TYR A 66 2.29 -13.96 8.97
CA TYR A 66 2.44 -14.84 10.12
C TYR A 66 1.68 -16.18 10.00
N GLY A 67 0.90 -16.39 8.94
CA GLY A 67 0.03 -17.56 8.80
C GLY A 67 -1.11 -17.62 9.83
N TYR A 68 -1.53 -16.47 10.37
CA TYR A 68 -2.55 -16.36 11.41
C TYR A 68 -3.96 -16.47 10.86
N LYS A 69 -4.80 -17.17 11.62
CA LYS A 69 -6.25 -17.28 11.42
C LYS A 69 -6.98 -16.32 12.36
N ASN A 70 -8.29 -16.14 12.13
CA ASN A 70 -9.13 -15.30 13.01
C ASN A 70 -9.12 -15.76 14.47
N SER A 71 -8.94 -17.06 14.73
CA SER A 71 -8.79 -17.60 16.10
C SER A 71 -7.60 -17.00 16.82
N ASP A 72 -6.51 -16.75 16.09
CA ASP A 72 -5.22 -16.40 16.67
C ASP A 72 -5.17 -14.95 17.13
N VAL A 73 -6.06 -14.09 16.61
CA VAL A 73 -6.20 -12.69 17.04
C VAL A 73 -7.49 -12.44 17.83
N SER A 74 -8.32 -13.46 18.05
CA SER A 74 -9.67 -13.32 18.61
C SER A 74 -9.71 -12.72 20.02
N ASP A 75 -8.67 -12.92 20.82
CA ASP A 75 -8.45 -12.31 22.14
C ASP A 75 -8.42 -10.78 22.09
N VAL A 76 -7.86 -10.19 21.03
CA VAL A 76 -7.78 -8.74 20.84
C VAL A 76 -9.15 -8.15 20.52
N PHE A 77 -9.96 -8.86 19.74
CA PHE A 77 -11.26 -8.38 19.26
C PHE A 77 -12.43 -8.79 20.16
N GLY A 78 -12.21 -9.68 21.13
CA GLY A 78 -13.25 -10.22 22.01
C GLY A 78 -14.13 -11.27 21.33
N GLY A 79 -13.52 -12.11 20.48
CA GLY A 79 -14.15 -13.25 19.81
C GLY A 79 -13.94 -13.25 18.29
N THR A 80 -13.97 -14.44 17.67
CA THR A 80 -13.77 -14.65 16.22
C THR A 80 -14.82 -13.96 15.36
N ASN A 81 -16.08 -13.87 15.83
CA ASN A 81 -17.14 -13.13 15.14
C ASN A 81 -16.76 -11.65 14.98
N ARG A 82 -16.22 -11.02 16.04
CA ARG A 82 -15.78 -9.62 15.99
C ARG A 82 -14.56 -9.41 15.10
N VAL A 83 -13.64 -10.38 15.04
CA VAL A 83 -12.53 -10.34 14.07
C VAL A 83 -13.11 -10.27 12.66
N SER A 84 -14.04 -11.17 12.32
CA SER A 84 -14.67 -11.20 11.00
C SER A 84 -15.41 -9.90 10.68
N GLU A 85 -16.20 -9.36 11.62
CA GLU A 85 -16.89 -8.08 11.42
C GLU A 85 -15.92 -6.95 11.09
N VAL A 86 -14.80 -6.85 11.81
CA VAL A 86 -13.79 -5.81 11.57
C VAL A 86 -13.05 -6.04 10.25
N LEU A 87 -12.60 -7.27 9.97
CA LEU A 87 -11.87 -7.58 8.72
C LEU A 87 -12.73 -7.43 7.45
N HIS A 88 -14.06 -7.46 7.60
CA HIS A 88 -15.02 -7.18 6.53
C HIS A 88 -15.62 -5.77 6.61
N ARG A 89 -15.04 -4.87 7.42
CA ARG A 89 -15.47 -3.46 7.56
C ARG A 89 -16.91 -3.27 8.01
N LYS A 90 -17.52 -4.28 8.62
CA LYS A 90 -18.86 -4.19 9.24
C LYS A 90 -18.82 -3.46 10.59
N ARG A 91 -17.63 -3.35 11.19
CA ARG A 91 -17.39 -2.67 12.46
C ARG A 91 -16.04 -1.97 12.43
N ASN A 92 -15.99 -0.75 12.97
CA ASN A 92 -14.75 0.01 13.10
C ASN A 92 -13.84 -0.56 14.20
N LEU A 93 -12.53 -0.38 14.03
CA LEU A 93 -11.55 -0.64 15.07
C LEU A 93 -11.80 0.30 16.26
N THR A 94 -11.79 -0.26 17.47
CA THR A 94 -11.76 0.54 18.70
C THR A 94 -10.32 0.84 19.09
N VAL A 95 -10.09 1.90 19.86
CA VAL A 95 -8.74 2.24 20.39
C VAL A 95 -8.11 1.07 21.15
N LYS A 96 -8.93 0.27 21.87
CA LYS A 96 -8.47 -0.95 22.56
C LYS A 96 -7.99 -2.02 21.57
N MET A 97 -8.74 -2.24 20.48
CA MET A 97 -8.35 -3.17 19.42
C MET A 97 -7.08 -2.70 18.72
N ILE A 98 -6.96 -1.41 18.40
CA ILE A 98 -5.77 -0.81 17.77
C ILE A 98 -4.52 -1.09 18.60
N ARG A 99 -4.55 -0.78 19.90
CA ARG A 99 -3.41 -1.03 20.80
C ARG A 99 -3.06 -2.52 20.90
N GLY A 100 -4.08 -3.39 20.99
CA GLY A 100 -3.89 -4.82 21.10
C GLY A 100 -3.29 -5.42 19.82
N ILE A 101 -3.83 -5.04 18.65
CA ILE A 101 -3.41 -5.60 17.37
C ILE A 101 -2.07 -5.03 16.92
N SER A 102 -1.81 -3.75 17.19
CA SER A 102 -0.51 -3.12 17.00
C SER A 102 0.59 -3.91 17.72
N LYS A 103 0.39 -4.24 18.99
CA LYS A 103 1.33 -5.05 19.77
C LYS A 103 1.44 -6.50 19.26
N LYS A 104 0.32 -7.10 18.87
CA LYS A 104 0.26 -8.53 18.48
C LYS A 104 0.83 -8.81 17.10
N LEU A 105 0.56 -7.93 16.13
CA LEU A 105 1.00 -8.06 14.75
C LEU A 105 2.19 -7.17 14.42
N ASN A 106 2.74 -6.45 15.41
CA ASN A 106 3.85 -5.51 15.25
C ASN A 106 3.59 -4.44 14.17
N ILE A 107 2.38 -3.88 14.16
CA ILE A 107 1.94 -2.82 13.24
C ILE A 107 2.02 -1.47 13.98
N PRO A 108 2.61 -0.41 13.41
CA PRO A 108 2.54 0.93 14.01
C PRO A 108 1.08 1.34 14.26
N ALA A 109 0.79 1.88 15.45
CA ALA A 109 -0.59 2.21 15.82
C ALA A 109 -1.18 3.29 14.91
N GLU A 110 -0.35 4.20 14.42
CA GLU A 110 -0.68 5.25 13.48
C GLU A 110 -1.21 4.70 12.16
N SER A 111 -0.69 3.55 11.70
CA SER A 111 -1.16 2.86 10.49
C SER A 111 -2.51 2.15 10.66
N LEU A 112 -3.09 2.20 11.86
CA LEU A 112 -4.38 1.56 12.17
C LEU A 112 -5.48 2.59 12.52
N ILE A 113 -5.16 3.88 12.44
CA ILE A 113 -6.07 4.98 12.69
C ILE A 113 -6.56 5.48 11.33
N ASN A 114 -7.87 5.61 11.18
CA ASN A 114 -8.53 6.30 10.08
C ASN A 114 -8.91 7.72 10.51
#